data_AF-A0A8R7V236-F1
#
_entry.id   AF-A0A8R7V236-F1
#
_cell.length_a   1.000
_cell.length_b   1.000
_cell.length_c   1.000
_cell.angle_alpha   90.00
_cell.angle_beta   90.00
_cell.angle_gamma   90.00
#
_symmetry.space_group_name_H-M   'P 1'
#
loop_
_entity.id
_entity.type
_entity.pdbx_description
1 polymer ?
#
loop_
_entity_poly.entity_id
_entity_poly.type
_entity_poly.pdbx_seq_one_letter_code
_entity_poly.pdbx_strand_id
1 'polypeptide(L)' 'MLEGMEIGTELPKEIGSMVHLRYLGARCQSLKTIHASIGKLSNLQTMDVKNSSVRELPLPFWKIISLRHVTGDKLII' A
#
# COMPACT_ATOMS: atom_id res chain seq x y z
N MET A 1 -16.84 -3.53 -9.15
CA MET A 1 -16.09 -2.31 -9.48
C MET A 1 -16.24 -1.36 -8.31
N LEU A 2 -15.15 -1.01 -7.63
CA LEU A 2 -15.18 0.10 -6.67
C LEU A 2 -14.98 1.41 -7.45
N GLU A 3 -15.96 1.74 -8.30
CA GLU A 3 -16.09 3.10 -8.83
C GLU A 3 -16.70 3.93 -7.69
N GLY A 4 -15.91 4.78 -7.04
CA GLY A 4 -16.43 5.68 -6.00
C GLY A 4 -15.55 5.90 -4.78
N MET A 5 -14.44 5.15 -4.64
CA MET A 5 -13.35 5.66 -3.81
C MET A 5 -12.47 6.51 -4.73
N GLU A 6 -12.64 7.84 -4.68
CA GLU A 6 -11.50 8.71 -4.89
C GLU A 6 -10.46 8.31 -3.84
N ILE A 7 -9.65 7.29 -4.15
CA ILE A 7 -8.38 7.16 -3.46
C ILE A 7 -7.68 8.44 -3.92
N GLY A 8 -7.66 9.43 -3.02
CA GLY A 8 -6.94 10.67 -3.23
C GLY A 8 -5.48 10.36 -3.56
N THR A 9 -4.64 11.38 -3.64
CA THR A 9 -3.21 11.15 -3.89
C THR A 9 -2.51 10.30 -2.81
N GLU A 10 -3.21 9.87 -1.77
CA GLU A 10 -2.72 9.11 -0.63
C GLU A 10 -3.67 7.95 -0.23
N LEU A 11 -3.09 6.82 0.17
CA LEU A 11 -3.82 5.73 0.82
C LEU A 11 -4.10 6.09 2.28
N PRO A 12 -5.38 6.09 2.74
CA PRO A 12 -5.75 6.69 4.01
C PRO A 12 -5.26 5.88 5.22
N LYS A 13 -5.10 6.56 6.36
CA LYS A 13 -4.51 5.96 7.58
C LYS A 13 -5.31 4.76 8.10
N GLU A 14 -6.59 4.71 7.82
CA GLU A 14 -7.55 3.69 8.21
C GLU A 14 -7.17 2.30 7.69
N ILE A 15 -6.37 2.22 6.60
CA ILE A 15 -5.83 0.95 6.11
C ILE A 15 -5.12 0.17 7.20
N GLY A 16 -4.42 0.85 8.13
CA GLY A 16 -3.69 0.22 9.22
C GLY A 16 -4.57 -0.50 10.25
N SER A 17 -5.90 -0.37 10.17
CA SER A 17 -6.85 -1.14 10.99
C SER A 17 -7.14 -2.53 10.43
N MET A 18 -6.83 -2.77 9.15
CA MET A 18 -7.11 -4.04 8.46
C MET A 18 -6.04 -5.09 8.80
N VAL A 19 -5.79 -5.34 10.09
CA VAL A 19 -4.66 -6.16 10.58
C VAL A 19 -4.64 -7.60 10.08
N HIS A 20 -5.77 -8.11 9.58
CA HIS A 20 -5.88 -9.46 8.99
C HIS A 20 -5.63 -9.49 7.47
N LEU A 21 -5.42 -8.33 6.84
CA LEU A 21 -5.20 -8.22 5.40
C LEU A 21 -3.90 -8.93 5.02
N ARG A 22 -3.99 -9.82 4.02
CA ARG A 22 -2.84 -10.56 3.46
C ARG A 22 -2.40 -10.03 2.09
N TYR A 23 -3.32 -9.42 1.37
CA TYR A 23 -3.10 -8.85 0.05
C TYR A 23 -3.67 -7.44 -0.03
N LEU A 24 -2.88 -6.48 -0.48
CA LEU A 24 -3.31 -5.12 -0.76
C LEU A 24 -2.92 -4.72 -2.18
N GLY A 25 -3.92 -4.55 -3.04
CA GLY A 25 -3.77 -3.98 -4.37
C GLY A 25 -4.25 -2.52 -4.39
N ALA A 26 -3.35 -1.58 -4.60
CA ALA A 26 -3.61 -0.14 -4.68
C ALA A 26 -3.16 0.40 -6.06
N ARG A 27 -3.75 -0.17 -7.12
CA ARG A 27 -3.44 0.19 -8.51
C ARG A 27 -4.25 1.39 -8.95
N CYS A 28 -3.72 2.60 -8.70
CA CYS A 28 -4.39 3.84 -9.04
C CYS A 28 -3.37 4.89 -9.49
N GLN A 29 -3.56 5.46 -10.69
CA GLN A 29 -2.59 6.40 -11.29
C GLN A 29 -2.38 7.68 -10.47
N SER A 30 -3.41 8.12 -9.75
CA SER A 30 -3.37 9.31 -8.88
C SER A 30 -2.68 9.05 -7.54
N LEU A 31 -2.55 7.79 -7.11
CA LEU A 31 -1.94 7.44 -5.82
C LEU A 31 -0.43 7.72 -5.87
N LYS A 32 0.03 8.61 -4.99
CA LYS A 32 1.43 9.05 -4.90
C LYS A 32 2.08 8.63 -3.58
N THR A 33 1.31 8.58 -2.49
CA THR A 33 1.82 8.30 -1.16
C THR A 33 1.00 7.23 -0.47
N ILE A 34 1.61 6.55 0.50
CA ILE A 34 0.94 5.58 1.36
C ILE A 34 1.19 6.02 2.80
N HIS A 35 0.11 6.16 3.56
CA HIS A 35 0.21 6.57 4.94
C HIS A 35 1.00 5.54 5.78
N ALA A 36 1.79 6.03 6.73
CA ALA A 36 2.71 5.22 7.55
C ALA A 36 2.02 4.11 8.37
N SER A 37 0.70 4.21 8.58
CA SER A 37 -0.10 3.17 9.25
C SER A 37 -0.13 1.84 8.51
N ILE A 38 0.29 1.78 7.24
CA ILE A 38 0.48 0.52 6.50
C ILE A 38 1.39 -0.47 7.26
N GLY A 39 2.36 0.03 8.04
CA GLY A 39 3.23 -0.81 8.87
C GLY A 39 2.49 -1.59 9.98
N LYS A 40 1.23 -1.26 10.27
CA LYS A 40 0.38 -2.01 11.22
C LYS A 40 -0.18 -3.30 10.61
N LEU A 41 -0.09 -3.48 9.29
CA LEU A 41 -0.57 -4.67 8.60
C LEU A 41 0.38 -5.85 8.79
N SER A 42 0.47 -6.34 10.03
CA SER A 42 1.40 -7.39 10.44
C SER A 42 1.19 -8.73 9.71
N ASN A 43 0.04 -8.95 9.07
CA ASN A 43 -0.26 -10.13 8.26
C ASN A 43 -0.15 -9.90 6.74
N LEU A 44 0.26 -8.71 6.28
CA LEU A 44 0.34 -8.40 4.86
C LEU A 44 1.48 -9.19 4.20
N GLN A 45 1.13 -9.99 3.21
CA GLN A 45 2.07 -10.83 2.47
C GLN A 45 2.38 -10.26 1.10
N THR A 46 1.47 -9.49 0.51
CA THR A 46 1.64 -8.95 -0.84
C THR A 46 1.11 -7.53 -0.94
N MET A 47 1.96 -6.64 -1.45
CA MET A 47 1.65 -5.26 -1.80
C MET A 47 1.81 -5.07 -3.31
N ASP A 48 0.74 -4.62 -3.97
CA ASP A 48 0.73 -4.32 -5.40
C ASP A 48 0.30 -2.86 -5.62
N VAL A 49 1.26 -2.02 -6.03
CA VAL A 49 1.06 -0.62 -6.40
C VAL A 49 1.39 -0.39 -7.89
N LYS A 50 1.28 -1.42 -8.74
CA LYS A 50 1.38 -1.26 -10.19
C LYS A 50 0.38 -0.25 -10.72
N ASN A 51 0.69 0.41 -11.82
CA ASN A 51 -0.13 1.49 -12.37
C ASN A 51 -0.43 2.62 -11.36
N SER A 52 0.45 2.82 -10.38
CA SER A 52 0.39 3.98 -9.47
C SER A 52 1.53 4.96 -9.72
N SER A 53 1.50 6.07 -8.99
CA SER A 53 2.57 7.07 -8.94
C SER A 53 3.37 7.00 -7.63
N VAL A 54 3.21 5.93 -6.86
CA VAL A 54 3.98 5.67 -5.64
C VAL A 54 5.44 5.41 -6.01
N ARG A 55 6.34 6.21 -5.44
CA ARG A 55 7.79 6.08 -5.62
C ARG A 55 8.49 5.46 -4.44
N GLU A 56 7.97 5.67 -3.24
CA GLU A 56 8.56 5.19 -1.99
C GLU A 56 7.48 4.67 -1.05
N LEU A 57 7.87 3.78 -0.15
CA LEU A 57 7.02 3.25 0.90
C LEU A 57 7.53 3.76 2.26
N PRO A 58 6.63 4.12 3.18
CA PRO A 58 7.03 4.72 4.46
C PRO A 58 7.85 3.70 5.27
N LEU A 59 8.85 4.16 6.05
CA LEU A 59 9.74 3.27 6.81
C LEU A 59 9.05 2.15 7.62
N PRO A 60 7.87 2.36 8.25
CA PRO A 60 7.15 1.28 8.93
C PRO A 60 6.70 0.13 8.02
N PHE A 61 6.53 0.35 6.72
CA PHE A 61 6.19 -0.69 5.75
C PHE A 61 7.23 -1.81 5.74
N TRP A 62 8.51 -1.45 5.77
CA TRP A 62 9.63 -2.40 5.73
C TRP A 62 9.78 -3.23 7.01
N LYS A 63 9.02 -2.92 8.06
CA LYS A 63 8.97 -3.69 9.32
C LYS A 63 7.92 -4.80 9.30
N ILE A 64 7.13 -4.92 8.24
CA ILE A 64 6.11 -5.97 8.13
C ILE A 64 6.80 -7.30 7.82
N ILE A 65 7.00 -8.10 8.88
CA ILE A 65 7.74 -9.38 8.80
C ILE A 65 7.06 -10.44 7.92
N SER A 66 5.77 -10.30 7.65
CA SER A 66 5.02 -11.27 6.84
C SER A 66 5.06 -10.98 5.34
N LEU A 67 5.63 -9.85 4.92
CA LEU A 67 5.74 -9.46 3.51
C LEU A 67 6.59 -10.46 2.74
N ARG A 68 6.10 -10.82 1.56
CA ARG A 68 6.78 -11.74 0.63
C ARG A 68 6.98 -11.11 -0.73
N HIS A 69 6.01 -10.30 -1.17
CA HIS A 69 6.01 -9.70 -2.49
C HIS A 69 5.64 -8.22 -2.43
N VAL A 70 6.45 -7.40 -3.08
CA VAL A 70 6.18 -5.98 -3.30
C VAL A 70 6.37 -5.71 -4.78
N THR A 71 5.38 -5.12 -5.43
CA THR A 71 5.43 -4.80 -6.85
C THR A 71 4.95 -3.38 -7.11
N GLY A 72 5.67 -2.66 -7.96
CA GLY A 72 5.30 -1.30 -8.38
C GLY A 72 6.23 -0.81 -9.49
N ASP A 73 5.65 -0.25 -10.55
CA ASP A 73 6.39 0.11 -11.76
C ASP A 73 7.34 1.30 -11.56
N LYS A 74 7.04 2.15 -10.57
CA LYS A 74 7.78 3.38 -10.25
C LYS A 74 8.44 3.34 -8.86
N LEU A 75 8.35 2.21 -8.16
CA LEU A 75 8.93 2.07 -6.82
C LEU A 75 10.46 2.10 -6.91
N ILE A 76 11.06 2.92 -6.05
CA ILE A 76 12.49 2.98 -5.82
C ILE A 76 12.71 2.27 -4.48
N ILE A 77 13.50 1.19 -4.50
CA ILE A 77 13.75 0.31 -3.35
C ILE A 77 15.21 0.39 -2.98
#